data_AF-A0A1I2YJB2-F1
#
_entry.id   AF-A0A1I2YJB2-F1
#
_cell.length_a   1.000
_cell.length_b   1.000
_cell.length_c   1.000
_cell.angle_alpha   90.00
_cell.angle_beta   90.00
_cell.angle_gamma   90.00
#
_symmetry.space_group_name_H-M   'P 1'
#
loop_
_entity.id
_entity.type
_entity.pdbx_description
1 polymer ?
#
loop_
_entity_poly.entity_id
_entity_poly.type
_entity_poly.pdbx_seq_one_letter_code
_entity_poly.pdbx_strand_id
1 'polypeptide(L)'
;MAQSSKRSYAWSILIIFLVVGWIFPVIGIVALVCMLAPIMVALFTGKRKWCALFCPRGIFSDVILAKLSRNRKAPAILTSNAFKIGFLIFLIANLTIGIIYARGNWAAIGFVFIRLVSLTTAIAIVLGYMYSQRTWCGFCPMGFLATQTIKAKRLLGFARKLPENAERLKRGVILYTGKACPACKKLKEQLDSLGTAYQEVNIDRDKTVRQHMVKEYGSANIPSLVIDNRLIKNIDQASIQAMFNEKRSERHVILIKDEKNNYSDVIEKRVPWKD
;
A
#
# COMPACT_ATOMS: atom_id res chain seq x y z
N MET A 1 4.31 -2.56 -14.04
CA MET A 1 5.07 -2.92 -12.83
C MET A 1 5.80 -4.21 -13.11
N ALA A 2 7.14 -4.18 -13.15
CA ALA A 2 7.98 -5.32 -13.49
C ALA A 2 7.81 -6.47 -12.48
N GLN A 3 7.50 -7.66 -12.99
CA GLN A 3 7.18 -8.86 -12.22
C GLN A 3 8.47 -9.67 -12.01
N SER A 4 8.91 -9.81 -10.76
CA SER A 4 10.05 -10.66 -10.39
C SER A 4 9.77 -12.12 -10.77
N SER A 5 10.73 -12.76 -11.46
CA SER A 5 10.66 -14.12 -12.06
C SER A 5 10.06 -15.19 -11.13
N LYS A 6 10.31 -15.16 -9.81
CA LYS A 6 9.76 -16.15 -8.85
C LYS A 6 8.24 -16.04 -8.62
N ARG A 7 7.61 -14.91 -8.94
CA ARG A 7 6.14 -14.74 -8.82
C ARG A 7 5.38 -15.48 -9.92
N SER A 8 6.07 -15.90 -10.98
CA SER A 8 5.47 -16.51 -12.17
C SER A 8 4.89 -17.90 -11.91
N TYR A 9 5.29 -18.61 -10.85
CA TYR A 9 4.81 -19.98 -10.58
C TYR A 9 3.78 -20.07 -9.45
N ALA A 10 3.56 -19.02 -8.64
CA ALA A 10 2.65 -19.10 -7.50
C ALA A 10 1.16 -19.26 -7.89
N TRP A 11 0.79 -19.06 -9.16
CA TRP A 11 -0.55 -19.37 -9.65
C TRP A 11 -0.79 -20.88 -9.81
N SER A 12 0.26 -21.67 -10.09
CA SER A 12 0.12 -23.13 -10.24
C SER A 12 -0.24 -23.79 -8.91
N ILE A 13 0.20 -23.21 -7.79
CA ILE A 13 -0.18 -23.65 -6.43
C ILE A 13 -1.69 -23.67 -6.26
N LEU A 14 -2.43 -22.69 -6.79
CA LEU A 14 -3.88 -22.67 -6.71
C LEU A 14 -4.51 -23.83 -7.50
N ILE A 15 -4.03 -24.06 -8.74
CA ILE A 15 -4.57 -25.10 -9.60
C ILE A 15 -4.27 -26.49 -9.03
N ILE A 16 -3.04 -26.72 -8.59
CA ILE A 16 -2.63 -27.97 -7.93
C ILE A 16 -3.49 -28.20 -6.67
N PHE A 17 -3.67 -27.17 -5.84
CA PHE A 17 -4.53 -27.26 -4.66
C PHE A 17 -5.98 -27.63 -5.01
N LEU A 18 -6.54 -27.07 -6.09
CA LEU A 18 -7.90 -27.39 -6.53
C LEU A 18 -7.99 -28.83 -7.07
N VAL A 19 -7.07 -29.26 -7.94
CA VAL A 19 -7.08 -30.62 -8.52
C VAL A 19 -6.88 -31.67 -7.42
N VAL A 20 -5.84 -31.50 -6.60
CA VAL A 20 -5.52 -32.45 -5.53
C VAL A 20 -6.59 -32.42 -4.44
N GLY A 21 -7.13 -31.25 -4.10
CA GLY A 21 -8.16 -31.11 -3.07
C GLY A 21 -9.49 -31.77 -3.42
N TRP A 22 -9.84 -31.88 -4.71
CA TRP A 22 -11.02 -32.64 -5.13
C TRP A 22 -10.83 -34.15 -5.02
N ILE A 23 -9.60 -34.65 -5.20
CA ILE A 23 -9.28 -36.08 -5.05
C ILE A 23 -9.10 -36.44 -3.57
N PHE A 24 -8.44 -35.56 -2.80
CA PHE A 24 -8.13 -35.73 -1.39
C PHE A 24 -8.66 -34.53 -0.57
N PRO A 25 -9.94 -34.56 -0.15
CA PRO A 25 -10.60 -33.43 0.51
C PRO A 25 -9.89 -32.90 1.77
N VAL A 26 -9.18 -33.77 2.50
CA VAL A 26 -8.44 -33.43 3.73
C VAL A 26 -7.46 -32.27 3.51
N ILE A 27 -6.86 -32.16 2.32
CA ILE A 27 -5.90 -31.08 2.00
C ILE A 27 -6.57 -29.71 2.02
N GLY A 28 -7.91 -29.65 1.89
CA GLY A 28 -8.69 -28.41 2.00
C GLY A 28 -8.45 -27.63 3.30
N ILE A 29 -8.03 -28.30 4.38
CA ILE A 29 -7.70 -27.66 5.67
C ILE A 29 -6.56 -26.65 5.51
N VAL A 30 -5.63 -26.86 4.57
CA VAL A 30 -4.53 -25.92 4.27
C VAL A 30 -5.07 -24.54 3.85
N ALA A 31 -6.30 -24.44 3.33
CA ALA A 31 -6.93 -23.16 3.03
C ALA A 31 -7.07 -22.25 4.25
N LEU A 32 -7.14 -22.79 5.47
CA LEU A 32 -7.15 -21.97 6.69
C LEU A 32 -5.91 -21.08 6.79
N VAL A 33 -4.74 -21.61 6.43
CA VAL A 33 -3.48 -20.84 6.42
C VAL A 33 -3.60 -19.65 5.47
N CYS A 34 -4.18 -19.86 4.28
CA CYS A 34 -4.29 -18.79 3.28
C CYS A 34 -5.34 -17.72 3.64
N MET A 35 -6.34 -18.08 4.45
CA MET A 35 -7.36 -17.17 4.99
C MET A 35 -6.87 -16.37 6.20
N LEU A 36 -6.03 -16.96 7.06
CA LEU A 36 -5.47 -16.30 8.25
C LEU A 36 -4.27 -15.40 7.92
N ALA A 37 -3.44 -15.80 6.96
CA ALA A 37 -2.25 -15.05 6.54
C ALA A 37 -2.49 -13.55 6.21
N PRO A 38 -3.55 -13.14 5.46
CA PRO A 38 -3.78 -11.72 5.19
C PRO A 38 -4.07 -10.90 6.45
N ILE A 39 -4.75 -11.50 7.45
CA ILE A 39 -5.06 -10.84 8.71
C ILE A 39 -3.77 -10.66 9.51
N MET A 40 -2.97 -11.72 9.65
CA MET A 40 -1.68 -11.68 10.36
C MET A 40 -0.73 -10.64 9.74
N VAL A 41 -0.52 -10.70 8.43
CA VAL A 41 0.38 -9.76 7.73
C VAL A 41 -0.13 -8.33 7.82
N ALA A 42 -1.45 -8.11 7.78
CA ALA A 42 -2.05 -6.80 7.96
C ALA A 42 -1.83 -6.25 9.37
N LEU A 43 -1.93 -7.09 10.42
CA LEU A 43 -1.62 -6.70 11.80
C LEU A 43 -0.15 -6.30 11.97
N PHE A 44 0.79 -7.06 11.39
CA PHE A 44 2.23 -6.74 11.52
C PHE A 44 2.69 -5.58 10.63
N THR A 45 2.14 -5.42 9.43
CA THR A 45 2.66 -4.46 8.45
C THR A 45 1.84 -3.17 8.39
N GLY A 46 0.59 -3.18 8.85
CA GLY A 46 -0.34 -2.04 8.70
C GLY A 46 -0.71 -1.75 7.23
N LYS A 47 -0.39 -2.67 6.31
CA LYS A 47 -0.65 -2.57 4.86
C LYS A 47 -1.12 -3.93 4.33
N ARG A 48 -1.92 -3.95 3.26
CA ARG A 48 -2.44 -5.18 2.62
C ARG A 48 -1.43 -5.85 1.69
N LYS A 49 -0.22 -6.14 2.18
CA LYS A 49 0.86 -6.73 1.37
C LYS A 49 0.52 -8.15 0.89
N TRP A 50 -0.09 -8.97 1.74
CA TRP A 50 -0.41 -10.37 1.39
C TRP A 50 -1.27 -10.48 0.14
N CYS A 51 -2.40 -9.77 0.11
CA CYS A 51 -3.32 -9.78 -1.02
C CYS A 51 -2.67 -9.27 -2.33
N ALA A 52 -1.70 -8.36 -2.23
CA ALA A 52 -1.05 -7.77 -3.40
C ALA A 52 0.13 -8.59 -3.94
N LEU A 53 0.79 -9.39 -3.09
CA LEU A 53 2.09 -9.99 -3.39
C LEU A 53 2.12 -11.52 -3.30
N PHE A 54 1.34 -12.11 -2.40
CA PHE A 54 1.49 -13.52 -2.00
C PHE A 54 0.22 -14.36 -2.18
N CYS A 55 -0.96 -13.74 -2.29
CA CYS A 55 -2.20 -14.48 -2.46
C CYS A 55 -2.16 -15.30 -3.76
N PRO A 56 -2.21 -16.64 -3.71
CA PRO A 56 -2.07 -17.48 -4.90
C PRO A 56 -3.19 -17.22 -5.92
N ARG A 57 -4.40 -16.91 -5.43
CA ARG A 57 -5.54 -16.49 -6.27
C ARG A 57 -5.34 -15.11 -6.91
N GLY A 58 -4.77 -14.16 -6.18
CA GLY A 58 -4.46 -12.84 -6.75
C GLY A 58 -3.47 -12.94 -7.89
N ILE A 59 -2.40 -13.74 -7.69
CA ILE A 59 -1.37 -14.01 -8.69
C ILE A 59 -1.96 -14.75 -9.90
N PHE A 60 -2.84 -15.73 -9.68
CA PHE A 60 -3.57 -16.40 -10.75
C PHE A 60 -4.37 -15.42 -11.62
N SER A 61 -5.11 -14.50 -10.99
CA SER A 61 -5.84 -13.44 -11.70
C SER A 61 -4.89 -12.50 -12.48
N ASP A 62 -3.72 -12.19 -11.94
CA ASP A 62 -2.75 -11.31 -12.60
C ASP A 62 -2.01 -11.95 -13.77
N VAL A 63 -1.77 -13.26 -13.73
CA VAL A 63 -0.99 -13.96 -14.75
C VAL A 63 -1.90 -14.49 -15.87
N ILE A 64 -3.03 -15.11 -15.51
CA ILE A 64 -3.94 -15.76 -16.45
C ILE A 64 -5.03 -14.81 -16.91
N LEU A 65 -5.80 -14.23 -15.98
CA LEU A 65 -6.95 -13.41 -16.34
C LEU A 65 -6.53 -12.05 -16.91
N ALA A 66 -5.33 -11.53 -16.60
CA ALA A 66 -4.85 -10.30 -17.23
C ALA A 66 -4.72 -10.39 -18.76
N LYS A 67 -4.50 -11.60 -19.30
CA LYS A 67 -4.44 -11.84 -20.76
C LYS A 67 -5.83 -11.93 -21.40
N LEU A 68 -6.85 -12.23 -20.60
CA LEU A 68 -8.21 -12.52 -21.08
C LEU A 68 -9.23 -11.42 -20.72
N SER A 69 -8.90 -10.55 -19.77
CA SER A 69 -9.84 -9.57 -19.18
C SER A 69 -10.17 -8.42 -20.13
N ARG A 70 -11.44 -8.02 -20.14
CA ARG A 70 -11.95 -6.87 -20.92
C ARG A 70 -11.54 -5.49 -20.35
N ASN A 71 -10.79 -5.46 -19.24
CA ASN A 71 -10.31 -4.27 -18.54
C ASN A 71 -11.40 -3.19 -18.31
N ARG A 72 -12.63 -3.63 -18.03
CA ARG A 72 -13.75 -2.73 -17.69
C ARG A 72 -13.77 -2.50 -16.19
N LYS A 73 -14.18 -1.29 -15.76
CA LYS A 73 -14.36 -0.97 -14.34
C LYS A 73 -15.45 -1.86 -13.75
N ALA A 74 -15.20 -2.39 -12.54
CA ALA A 74 -16.20 -3.14 -11.81
C ALA A 74 -17.41 -2.24 -11.45
N PRO A 75 -18.64 -2.78 -11.46
CA PRO A 75 -19.84 -2.01 -11.15
C PRO A 75 -19.82 -1.54 -9.69
N ALA A 76 -20.39 -0.37 -9.43
CA ALA A 76 -20.35 0.28 -8.11
C ALA A 76 -20.94 -0.61 -7.00
N ILE A 77 -21.98 -1.38 -7.32
CA ILE A 77 -22.69 -2.30 -6.40
C ILE A 77 -21.70 -3.29 -5.77
N LEU A 78 -20.89 -3.97 -6.59
CA LEU A 78 -19.91 -4.96 -6.12
C LEU A 78 -18.79 -4.32 -5.26
N THR A 79 -18.55 -3.03 -5.44
CA THR A 79 -17.50 -2.31 -4.69
C THR A 79 -18.00 -1.64 -3.41
N SER A 80 -19.31 -1.59 -3.19
CA SER A 80 -19.92 -0.95 -2.02
C SER A 80 -19.57 -1.66 -0.71
N ASN A 81 -19.50 -0.92 0.40
CA ASN A 81 -19.23 -1.51 1.72
C ASN A 81 -20.40 -2.37 2.20
N ALA A 82 -21.64 -1.99 1.90
CA ALA A 82 -22.83 -2.76 2.24
C ALA A 82 -22.80 -4.15 1.58
N PHE A 83 -22.49 -4.21 0.27
CA PHE A 83 -22.35 -5.48 -0.44
C PHE A 83 -21.23 -6.35 0.14
N LYS A 84 -20.06 -5.76 0.44
CA LYS A 84 -18.94 -6.49 1.04
C LYS A 84 -19.27 -7.09 2.41
N ILE A 85 -20.00 -6.34 3.25
CA ILE A 85 -20.44 -6.82 4.57
C ILE A 85 -21.48 -7.93 4.41
N GLY A 86 -22.50 -7.73 3.57
CA GLY A 86 -23.51 -8.75 3.30
C GLY A 86 -22.89 -10.04 2.76
N PHE A 87 -21.97 -9.93 1.79
CA PHE A 87 -21.26 -11.07 1.22
C PHE A 87 -20.34 -11.77 2.23
N LEU A 88 -19.67 -11.02 3.11
CA LEU A 88 -18.87 -11.57 4.19
C LEU A 88 -19.73 -12.39 5.15
N ILE A 89 -20.88 -11.85 5.59
CA ILE A 89 -21.82 -12.55 6.47
C ILE A 89 -22.33 -13.83 5.81
N PHE A 90 -22.72 -13.75 4.53
CA PHE A 90 -23.16 -14.91 3.76
C PHE A 90 -22.10 -16.02 3.70
N LEU A 91 -20.84 -15.68 3.45
CA LEU A 91 -19.76 -16.67 3.38
C LEU A 91 -19.42 -17.27 4.74
N ILE A 92 -19.41 -16.46 5.80
CA ILE A 92 -19.19 -16.97 7.16
C ILE A 92 -20.34 -17.91 7.55
N ALA A 93 -21.59 -17.54 7.25
CA ALA A 93 -22.74 -18.41 7.52
C ALA A 93 -22.62 -19.74 6.76
N ASN A 94 -22.29 -19.71 5.47
CA ASN A 94 -22.11 -20.92 4.66
C ASN A 94 -20.97 -21.81 5.20
N LEU A 95 -19.85 -21.21 5.60
CA LEU A 95 -18.72 -21.92 6.18
C LEU A 95 -19.07 -22.54 7.54
N THR A 96 -19.70 -21.78 8.43
CA THR A 96 -20.12 -22.26 9.77
C THR A 96 -21.11 -23.41 9.66
N ILE A 97 -22.13 -23.28 8.79
CA ILE A 97 -23.10 -24.34 8.53
C ILE A 97 -22.37 -25.60 8.03
N GLY A 98 -21.47 -25.46 7.05
CA GLY A 98 -20.69 -26.58 6.52
C GLY A 98 -19.85 -27.29 7.59
N ILE A 99 -19.23 -26.54 8.50
CA ILE A 99 -18.44 -27.11 9.59
C ILE A 99 -19.33 -27.85 10.60
N ILE A 100 -20.50 -27.32 10.94
CA ILE A 100 -21.46 -27.98 11.84
C ILE A 100 -21.93 -29.31 11.24
N TYR A 101 -22.25 -29.34 9.94
CA TYR A 101 -22.65 -30.58 9.25
C TYR A 101 -21.53 -31.61 9.12
N ALA A 102 -20.26 -31.18 9.14
CA ALA A 102 -19.13 -32.09 9.04
C ALA A 102 -18.90 -32.96 10.29
N ARG A 103 -19.59 -32.66 11.42
CA ARG A 103 -19.55 -33.43 12.69
C ARG A 103 -18.14 -33.82 13.17
N GLY A 104 -17.14 -32.99 12.89
CA GLY A 104 -15.74 -33.20 13.31
C GLY A 104 -14.90 -34.11 12.39
N ASN A 105 -15.44 -34.61 11.27
CA ASN A 105 -14.64 -35.37 10.31
C ASN A 105 -13.72 -34.43 9.50
N TRP A 106 -12.41 -34.63 9.60
CA TRP A 106 -11.39 -33.85 8.91
C TRP A 106 -11.55 -33.81 7.38
N ALA A 107 -11.97 -34.93 6.76
CA ALA A 107 -12.20 -34.99 5.32
C ALA A 107 -13.44 -34.18 4.89
N ALA A 108 -14.52 -34.24 5.68
CA ALA A 108 -15.72 -33.45 5.42
C ALA A 108 -15.47 -31.95 5.63
N ILE A 109 -14.71 -31.58 6.67
CA ILE A 109 -14.28 -30.19 6.89
C ILE A 109 -13.45 -29.69 5.72
N GLY A 110 -12.45 -30.47 5.29
CA GLY A 110 -11.63 -30.14 4.13
C GLY A 110 -12.45 -29.96 2.85
N PHE A 111 -13.47 -30.80 2.63
CA PHE A 111 -14.40 -30.67 1.49
C PHE A 111 -15.15 -29.34 1.48
N VAL A 112 -15.56 -28.82 2.64
CA VAL A 112 -16.22 -27.50 2.74
C VAL A 112 -15.29 -26.40 2.21
N PHE A 113 -14.01 -26.42 2.58
CA PHE A 113 -13.02 -25.46 2.10
C PHE A 113 -12.74 -25.61 0.59
N ILE A 114 -12.57 -26.84 0.10
CA ILE A 114 -12.37 -27.09 -1.34
C ILE A 114 -13.55 -26.60 -2.16
N ARG A 115 -14.78 -26.93 -1.74
CA ARG A 115 -16.01 -26.46 -2.41
C ARG A 115 -16.08 -24.94 -2.44
N LEU A 116 -15.81 -24.28 -1.31
CA LEU A 116 -15.83 -22.83 -1.20
C LEU A 116 -14.77 -22.17 -2.09
N VAL A 117 -13.52 -22.64 -2.05
CA VAL A 117 -12.42 -22.10 -2.87
C VAL A 117 -12.68 -22.35 -4.36
N SER A 118 -13.21 -23.52 -4.72
CA SER A 118 -13.58 -23.83 -6.11
C SER A 118 -14.67 -22.90 -6.64
N LEU A 119 -15.77 -22.77 -5.89
CA LEU A 119 -16.91 -21.91 -6.27
C LEU A 119 -16.48 -20.44 -6.40
N THR A 120 -15.73 -19.94 -5.42
CA THR A 120 -15.25 -18.55 -5.44
C THR A 120 -14.23 -18.29 -6.56
N THR A 121 -13.43 -19.29 -6.92
CA THR A 121 -12.50 -19.19 -8.05
C THR A 121 -13.24 -19.19 -9.38
N ALA A 122 -14.27 -20.02 -9.54
CA ALA A 122 -15.14 -20.02 -10.73
C ALA A 122 -15.80 -18.64 -10.93
N ILE A 123 -16.37 -18.06 -9.86
CA ILE A 123 -16.96 -16.72 -9.94
C ILE A 123 -15.88 -15.66 -10.25
N ALA A 124 -14.67 -15.80 -9.70
CA ALA A 124 -13.57 -14.89 -10.00
C ALA A 124 -13.15 -14.93 -11.48
N ILE A 125 -13.17 -16.11 -12.11
CA ILE A 125 -12.88 -16.29 -13.55
C ILE A 125 -13.95 -15.57 -14.38
N VAL A 126 -15.24 -15.82 -14.08
CA VAL A 126 -16.36 -15.18 -14.79
C VAL A 126 -16.32 -13.66 -14.67
N LEU A 127 -16.13 -13.14 -13.45
CA LEU A 127 -16.06 -11.69 -13.22
C LEU A 127 -14.79 -11.05 -13.80
N GLY A 128 -13.67 -11.78 -13.80
CA GLY A 128 -12.44 -11.27 -14.39
C GLY A 128 -12.50 -11.23 -15.93
N TYR A 129 -13.23 -12.17 -16.53
CA TYR A 129 -13.55 -12.14 -17.96
C TYR A 129 -14.43 -10.93 -18.33
N MET A 130 -15.50 -10.70 -17.57
CA MET A 130 -16.46 -9.61 -17.86
C MET A 130 -15.92 -8.20 -17.54
N TYR A 131 -15.19 -8.05 -16.44
CA TYR A 131 -14.75 -6.75 -15.92
C TYR A 131 -13.22 -6.59 -15.97
N SER A 132 -12.59 -6.33 -14.82
CA SER A 132 -11.14 -6.29 -14.64
C SER A 132 -10.65 -7.61 -14.03
N GLN A 133 -9.42 -8.00 -14.33
CA GLN A 133 -8.80 -9.23 -13.84
C GLN A 133 -8.82 -9.36 -12.31
N ARG A 134 -8.83 -8.25 -11.57
CA ARG A 134 -8.89 -8.21 -10.09
C ARG A 134 -10.26 -7.87 -9.50
N THR A 135 -11.34 -7.97 -10.27
CA THR A 135 -12.69 -7.59 -9.79
C THR A 135 -13.07 -8.33 -8.51
N TRP A 136 -12.86 -9.66 -8.48
CA TRP A 136 -13.09 -10.47 -7.28
C TRP A 136 -12.20 -10.05 -6.08
N CYS A 137 -10.95 -9.68 -6.33
CA CYS A 137 -10.05 -9.23 -5.27
C CYS A 137 -10.48 -7.90 -4.64
N GLY A 138 -11.26 -7.08 -5.35
CA GLY A 138 -11.80 -5.80 -4.85
C GLY A 138 -12.86 -5.95 -3.76
N PHE A 139 -13.64 -7.03 -3.78
CA PHE A 139 -14.70 -7.31 -2.80
C PHE A 139 -14.47 -8.59 -1.97
N CYS A 140 -13.33 -9.25 -2.16
CA CYS A 140 -12.94 -10.45 -1.42
C CYS A 140 -13.08 -10.25 0.11
N PRO A 141 -13.74 -11.17 0.82
CA PRO A 141 -13.99 -11.06 2.27
C PRO A 141 -12.69 -10.93 3.06
N MET A 142 -11.67 -11.70 2.73
CA MET A 142 -10.38 -11.67 3.43
C MET A 142 -9.64 -10.34 3.22
N GLY A 143 -9.78 -9.73 2.03
CA GLY A 143 -9.22 -8.41 1.76
C GLY A 143 -9.97 -7.31 2.50
N PHE A 144 -11.29 -7.45 2.61
CA PHE A 144 -12.14 -6.56 3.41
C PHE A 144 -11.80 -6.68 4.90
N LEU A 145 -11.73 -7.89 5.46
CA LEU A 145 -11.30 -8.13 6.84
C LEU A 145 -9.92 -7.52 7.14
N ALA A 146 -8.92 -7.76 6.27
CA ALA A 146 -7.59 -7.14 6.42
C ALA A 146 -7.64 -5.59 6.37
N THR A 147 -8.62 -5.00 5.70
CA THR A 147 -8.85 -3.55 5.74
C THR A 147 -9.35 -3.10 7.09
N GLN A 148 -10.35 -3.81 7.59
CA GLN A 148 -11.04 -3.47 8.82
C GLN A 148 -10.11 -3.68 10.02
N THR A 149 -9.26 -4.70 10.01
CA THR A 149 -8.24 -4.91 11.05
C THR A 149 -7.18 -3.80 11.07
N ILE A 150 -6.74 -3.30 9.91
CA ILE A 150 -5.82 -2.14 9.87
C ILE A 150 -6.48 -0.89 10.43
N LYS A 151 -7.76 -0.63 10.09
CA LYS A 151 -8.52 0.49 10.65
C LYS A 151 -8.73 0.34 12.16
N ALA A 152 -9.17 -0.84 12.61
CA ALA A 152 -9.36 -1.16 14.02
C ALA A 152 -8.06 -0.99 14.81
N LYS A 153 -6.92 -1.45 14.28
CA LYS A 153 -5.61 -1.24 14.91
C LYS A 153 -5.24 0.24 15.07
N ARG A 154 -5.60 1.09 14.10
CA ARG A 154 -5.40 2.54 14.21
C ARG A 154 -6.32 3.17 15.24
N LEU A 155 -7.58 2.73 15.29
CA LEU A 155 -8.57 3.19 16.26
C LEU A 155 -8.23 2.77 17.69
N LEU A 156 -7.69 1.56 17.88
CA LEU A 156 -7.27 1.02 19.16
C LEU A 156 -5.89 1.54 19.62
N GLY A 157 -5.33 2.58 18.99
CA GLY A 157 -4.07 3.21 19.43
C GLY A 157 -2.80 2.39 19.20
N PHE A 158 -2.89 1.16 18.69
CA PHE A 158 -1.75 0.29 18.37
C PHE A 158 -1.06 0.64 17.04
N ALA A 159 -1.34 1.81 16.46
CA ALA A 159 -0.65 2.27 15.27
C ALA A 159 0.84 2.41 15.59
N ARG A 160 1.68 1.56 14.98
CA ARG A 160 3.14 1.75 15.01
C ARG A 160 3.43 3.18 14.54
N LYS A 161 4.17 3.96 15.35
CA LYS A 161 4.89 5.15 14.89
C LYS A 161 5.62 4.77 13.60
N LEU A 162 5.42 5.55 12.54
CA LEU A 162 6.29 5.44 11.37
C LEU A 162 7.74 5.60 11.87
N PRO A 163 8.70 4.84 11.32
CA PRO A 163 10.08 5.00 11.73
C PRO A 163 10.51 6.44 11.45
N GLU A 164 11.19 7.06 12.42
CA GLU A 164 11.58 8.49 12.45
C GLU A 164 12.35 8.93 11.18
N ASN A 165 13.05 7.98 10.55
CA ASN A 165 13.74 8.17 9.27
C ASN A 165 12.79 8.38 8.07
N ALA A 166 11.57 7.86 8.09
CA ALA A 166 10.58 8.03 7.03
C ALA A 166 9.90 9.40 7.08
N GLU A 167 9.89 10.05 8.24
CA GLU A 167 9.43 11.43 8.39
C GLU A 167 10.51 12.44 7.94
N ARG A 168 11.80 12.10 8.11
CA ARG A 168 12.93 12.84 7.52
C ARG A 168 12.87 12.89 5.99
N LEU A 169 12.45 11.79 5.34
CA LEU A 169 12.23 11.70 3.89
C LEU A 169 11.02 12.50 3.38
N LYS A 170 10.14 12.97 4.28
CA LYS A 170 8.98 13.81 3.92
C LYS A 170 9.33 15.29 3.83
N ARG A 171 10.48 15.71 4.37
CA ARG A 171 11.03 17.04 4.09
C ARG A 171 11.55 16.98 2.66
N GLY A 172 10.95 17.74 1.76
CA GLY A 172 11.35 17.82 0.36
C GLY A 172 12.68 18.57 0.23
N VAL A 173 13.77 17.99 0.75
CA VAL A 173 15.11 18.55 0.69
C VAL A 173 15.69 18.17 -0.67
N ILE A 174 15.71 19.11 -1.60
CA ILE A 174 16.30 18.94 -2.93
C ILE A 174 17.57 19.76 -3.01
N LEU A 175 18.68 19.10 -3.34
CA LEU A 175 19.98 19.75 -3.55
C LEU A 175 20.30 19.76 -5.03
N TYR A 176 20.33 20.95 -5.63
CA TYR A 176 20.75 21.13 -7.02
C TYR A 176 22.28 21.26 -7.11
N THR A 177 22.90 20.46 -7.97
CA THR A 177 24.36 20.34 -8.14
C THR A 177 24.81 20.39 -9.61
N GLY A 178 26.11 20.55 -9.85
CA GLY A 178 26.75 20.48 -11.16
C GLY A 178 28.01 19.61 -11.16
N LYS A 179 28.51 19.23 -12.33
CA LYS A 179 29.65 18.31 -12.55
C LYS A 179 30.98 18.86 -12.01
N ALA A 180 31.19 20.17 -12.03
CA ALA A 180 32.42 20.83 -11.56
C ALA A 180 32.09 21.95 -10.56
N CYS A 181 31.74 21.57 -9.32
CA CYS A 181 31.31 22.51 -8.30
C CYS A 181 31.91 22.17 -6.92
N PRO A 182 33.04 22.80 -6.54
CA PRO A 182 33.68 22.59 -5.23
C PRO A 182 32.76 22.96 -4.05
N ALA A 183 31.98 24.03 -4.18
CA ALA A 183 31.01 24.46 -3.17
C ALA A 183 29.90 23.42 -2.93
N CYS A 184 29.49 22.69 -3.97
CA CYS A 184 28.50 21.62 -3.86
C CYS A 184 29.03 20.46 -3.01
N LYS A 185 30.33 20.12 -3.17
CA LYS A 185 30.96 19.04 -2.39
C LYS A 185 30.97 19.38 -0.90
N LYS A 186 31.37 20.61 -0.55
CA LYS A 186 31.38 21.10 0.83
C LYS A 186 29.98 21.06 1.47
N LEU A 187 28.95 21.45 0.72
CA LEU A 187 27.58 21.44 1.22
C LEU A 187 27.02 20.01 1.40
N LYS A 188 27.37 19.07 0.52
CA LYS A 188 27.01 17.65 0.70
C LYS A 188 27.60 17.09 1.98
N GLU A 189 28.89 17.29 2.20
CA GLU A 189 29.57 16.85 3.42
C GLU A 189 28.92 17.43 4.68
N GLN A 190 28.48 18.70 4.63
CA GLN A 190 27.74 19.33 5.72
C GLN A 190 26.35 18.69 5.94
N LEU A 191 25.58 18.43 4.88
CA LEU A 191 24.26 17.79 4.98
C LEU A 191 24.37 16.33 5.48
N ASP A 192 25.40 15.62 5.02
CA ASP A 192 25.72 14.25 5.43
C ASP A 192 26.12 14.21 6.92
N SER A 193 26.94 15.17 7.38
CA SER A 193 27.33 15.28 8.80
C SER A 193 26.14 15.60 9.73
N LEU A 194 25.12 16.29 9.22
CA LEU A 194 23.87 16.57 9.92
C LEU A 194 22.86 15.41 9.84
N GLY A 195 23.20 14.33 9.11
CA GLY A 195 22.35 13.16 8.92
C GLY A 195 21.05 13.46 8.16
N THR A 196 21.01 14.52 7.36
CA THR A 196 19.80 14.93 6.64
C THR A 196 19.70 14.16 5.33
N ALA A 197 18.60 13.45 5.10
CA ALA A 197 18.32 12.84 3.80
C ALA A 197 17.90 13.93 2.80
N TYR A 198 18.54 13.97 1.63
CA TYR A 198 18.22 14.90 0.55
C TYR A 198 18.21 14.18 -0.80
N GLN A 199 17.46 14.74 -1.76
CA GLN A 199 17.46 14.33 -3.16
C GLN A 199 18.45 15.21 -3.94
N GLU A 200 19.54 14.62 -4.42
CA GLU A 200 20.47 15.32 -5.31
C GLU A 200 19.95 15.36 -6.75
N VAL A 201 19.96 16.54 -7.36
CA VAL A 201 19.57 16.76 -8.75
C VAL A 201 20.70 17.49 -9.47
N ASN A 202 21.34 16.81 -10.44
CA ASN A 202 22.42 17.40 -11.22
C ASN A 202 21.87 18.15 -12.44
N ILE A 203 22.03 19.47 -12.49
CA ILE A 203 21.44 20.31 -13.54
C ILE A 203 22.22 20.30 -14.86
N ASP A 204 23.45 19.77 -14.88
CA ASP A 204 24.24 19.63 -16.11
C ASP A 204 23.86 18.40 -16.93
N ARG A 205 23.12 17.45 -16.32
CA ARG A 205 22.64 16.25 -17.00
C ARG A 205 21.34 16.49 -17.77
N ASP A 206 20.54 17.47 -17.35
CA ASP A 206 19.23 17.74 -17.93
C ASP A 206 18.93 19.24 -17.96
N LYS A 207 18.86 19.81 -19.18
CA LYS A 207 18.56 21.23 -19.40
C LYS A 207 17.14 21.62 -18.93
N THR A 208 16.20 20.68 -18.91
CA THR A 208 14.80 20.94 -18.50
C THR A 208 14.69 21.20 -17.00
N VAL A 209 15.50 20.50 -16.22
CA VAL A 209 15.61 20.68 -14.77
C VAL A 209 16.14 22.06 -14.40
N ARG A 210 17.14 22.55 -15.15
CA ARG A 210 17.67 23.91 -14.97
C ARG A 210 16.60 24.96 -15.26
N GLN A 211 15.83 24.80 -16.33
CA GLN A 211 14.72 25.70 -16.66
C GLN A 211 13.64 25.69 -15.59
N HIS A 212 13.30 24.51 -15.06
CA HIS A 212 12.36 24.37 -13.95
C HIS A 212 12.86 25.09 -12.69
N MET A 213 14.15 24.95 -12.34
CA MET A 213 14.75 25.60 -11.17
C MET A 213 14.68 27.13 -11.27
N VAL A 214 14.98 27.70 -12.44
CA VAL A 214 14.90 29.15 -12.67
C VAL A 214 13.45 29.63 -12.63
N LYS A 215 12.52 28.89 -13.23
CA LYS A 215 11.11 29.25 -13.29
C LYS A 215 10.42 29.18 -11.93
N GLU A 216 10.68 28.12 -11.16
CA GLU A 216 10.01 27.85 -9.88
C GLU A 216 10.65 28.59 -8.71
N TYR A 217 11.99 28.67 -8.68
CA TYR A 217 12.73 29.18 -7.53
C TYR A 217 13.49 30.49 -7.81
N GLY A 218 13.47 30.99 -9.05
CA GLY A 218 14.10 32.25 -9.43
C GLY A 218 15.63 32.25 -9.32
N SER A 219 16.26 31.08 -9.26
CA SER A 219 17.72 30.94 -9.14
C SER A 219 18.28 30.03 -10.22
N ALA A 220 19.42 30.44 -10.78
CA ALA A 220 20.23 29.63 -11.69
C ALA A 220 21.56 29.19 -11.06
N ASN A 221 21.80 29.55 -9.79
CA ASN A 221 23.08 29.36 -9.12
C ASN A 221 23.17 27.99 -8.44
N ILE A 222 24.38 27.44 -8.40
CA ILE A 222 24.67 26.15 -7.77
C ILE A 222 25.79 26.37 -6.73
N PRO A 223 25.74 25.77 -5.53
CA PRO A 223 24.67 24.92 -5.00
C PRO A 223 23.41 25.71 -4.65
N SER A 224 22.24 25.14 -4.95
CA SER A 224 20.93 25.64 -4.52
C SER A 224 20.25 24.55 -3.68
N LEU A 225 19.92 24.90 -2.44
CA LEU A 225 19.21 24.01 -1.51
C LEU A 225 17.75 24.45 -1.44
N VAL A 226 16.84 23.53 -1.73
CA VAL A 226 15.39 23.75 -1.59
C VAL A 226 14.89 22.85 -0.47
N ILE A 227 14.19 23.44 0.49
CA ILE A 227 13.54 22.72 1.59
C ILE A 227 12.07 23.14 1.62
N ASP A 228 11.15 22.19 1.61
CA ASP A 228 9.70 22.45 1.64
C ASP A 228 9.24 23.46 0.56
N ASN A 229 9.77 23.30 -0.66
CA ASN A 229 9.51 24.16 -1.82
C ASN A 229 9.97 25.62 -1.68
N ARG A 230 10.90 25.91 -0.76
CA ARG A 230 11.53 27.23 -0.60
C ARG A 230 13.02 27.15 -0.86
N LEU A 231 13.53 28.07 -1.67
CA LEU A 231 14.95 28.21 -1.94
C LEU A 231 15.65 28.89 -0.76
N ILE A 232 16.67 28.24 -0.24
CA ILE A 232 17.51 28.77 0.84
C ILE A 232 18.65 29.58 0.21
N LYS A 233 18.57 30.91 0.37
CA LYS A 233 19.54 31.85 -0.21
C LYS A 233 20.85 31.94 0.60
N ASN A 234 20.80 31.71 1.91
CA ASN A 234 21.98 31.73 2.77
C ASN A 234 22.24 30.33 3.33
N ILE A 235 23.37 29.74 2.93
CA ILE A 235 23.74 28.36 3.23
C ILE A 235 24.83 28.39 4.32
N ASP A 236 24.49 28.93 5.47
CA ASP A 236 25.31 28.91 6.68
C ASP A 236 24.80 27.85 7.66
N GLN A 237 25.71 27.27 8.46
CA GLN A 237 25.36 26.22 9.42
C GLN A 237 24.31 26.68 10.44
N ALA A 238 24.32 27.96 10.81
CA ALA A 238 23.39 28.54 11.77
C ALA A 238 21.98 28.65 11.19
N SER A 239 21.79 29.13 9.95
CA SER A 239 20.46 29.17 9.30
C SER A 239 19.89 27.77 9.04
N ILE A 240 20.73 26.80 8.67
CA ILE A 240 20.29 25.41 8.46
C ILE A 240 19.79 24.81 9.79
N GLN A 241 20.54 25.00 10.89
CA GLN A 241 20.12 24.53 12.23
C GLN A 241 18.91 25.31 12.77
N ALA A 242 18.87 26.62 12.56
CA ALA A 242 17.75 27.47 12.97
C ALA A 242 16.46 27.02 12.31
N MET A 243 16.45 26.67 11.02
CA MET A 243 15.22 26.20 10.35
C MET A 243 14.80 24.78 10.74
N PHE A 244 15.74 23.93 11.17
CA PHE A 244 15.39 22.67 11.84
C PHE A 244 14.82 22.88 13.25
N ASN A 245 15.17 23.98 13.92
CA ASN A 245 14.76 24.32 15.30
C ASN A 245 13.52 25.25 15.38
N GLU A 246 13.28 26.13 14.41
CA GLU A 246 12.22 27.15 14.44
C GLU A 246 10.82 26.48 14.41
N LYS A 247 10.68 25.37 13.68
CA LYS A 247 9.48 24.50 13.71
C LYS A 247 9.49 23.42 14.80
N ARG A 248 10.49 23.43 15.69
CA ARG A 248 10.41 22.71 16.97
C ARG A 248 9.50 23.46 17.96
N SER A 249 9.39 24.79 17.81
CA SER A 249 8.61 25.69 18.68
C SER A 249 7.12 25.79 18.28
N GLU A 250 6.78 25.80 16.98
CA GLU A 250 5.37 25.76 16.53
C GLU A 250 4.66 24.41 16.78
N ARG A 251 5.37 23.41 17.31
CA ARG A 251 4.81 22.14 17.79
C ARG A 251 4.68 22.03 19.31
N HIS A 252 4.87 23.12 20.05
CA HIS A 252 4.06 23.29 21.26
C HIS A 252 2.64 23.57 20.81
N VAL A 253 1.91 22.50 20.49
CA VAL A 253 0.46 22.56 20.29
C VAL A 253 -0.10 23.18 21.55
N ILE A 254 -0.57 24.43 21.42
CA ILE A 254 -1.47 25.04 22.38
C ILE A 254 -2.64 24.05 22.49
N LEU A 255 -2.73 23.37 23.64
CA LEU A 255 -3.86 22.53 23.98
C LEU A 255 -5.07 23.43 24.18
N ILE A 256 -5.74 23.83 23.09
CA ILE A 256 -7.09 24.38 23.19
C ILE A 256 -8.04 23.19 23.27
N LYS A 257 -8.59 23.01 24.46
CA LYS A 257 -9.60 22.00 24.78
C LYS A 257 -10.93 22.49 24.21
N ASP A 258 -11.52 21.75 23.27
CA ASP A 258 -12.91 21.96 22.84
C ASP A 258 -13.80 20.84 23.41
N GLU A 259 -14.96 21.22 23.92
CA GLU A 259 -15.88 20.49 24.81
C GLU A 259 -16.53 19.24 24.19
N LYS A 260 -16.14 18.81 22.98
CA LYS A 260 -16.64 17.59 22.32
C LYS A 260 -15.58 16.68 21.69
N ASN A 261 -14.29 16.88 21.99
CA ASN A 261 -13.16 15.96 21.75
C ASN A 261 -13.20 15.13 20.44
N ASN A 262 -13.40 15.79 19.29
CA ASN A 262 -13.37 15.16 17.97
C ASN A 262 -12.19 15.70 17.15
N TYR A 263 -11.29 14.81 16.72
CA TYR A 263 -10.23 15.13 15.76
C TYR A 263 -10.69 14.72 14.35
N SER A 264 -11.22 15.68 13.61
CA SER A 264 -11.34 15.59 12.16
C SER A 264 -10.21 16.39 11.53
N ASP A 265 -9.21 15.72 10.96
CA ASP A 265 -8.33 16.35 9.99
C ASP A 265 -8.46 15.68 8.61
N VAL A 266 -9.12 16.47 7.77
CA VAL A 266 -8.87 16.74 6.36
C VAL A 266 -8.67 15.50 5.48
N ILE A 267 -9.80 15.10 4.93
CA ILE A 267 -9.98 14.49 3.62
C ILE A 267 -9.00 15.13 2.62
N GLU A 268 -8.00 14.35 2.19
CA GLU A 268 -7.24 14.62 0.97
C GLU A 268 -8.22 14.59 -0.21
N LYS A 269 -8.82 15.76 -0.52
CA LYS A 269 -9.55 15.98 -1.76
C LYS A 269 -8.55 15.84 -2.90
N ARG A 270 -8.67 14.70 -3.57
CA ARG A 270 -8.15 14.39 -4.90
C ARG A 270 -8.32 15.62 -5.82
N VAL A 271 -7.22 16.29 -6.17
CA VAL A 271 -7.21 17.28 -7.26
C VAL A 271 -7.27 16.51 -8.59
N PRO A 272 -8.19 16.87 -9.51
CA PRO A 272 -8.32 16.21 -10.81
C PRO A 272 -7.19 16.62 -11.74
N TRP A 273 -6.64 15.67 -12.49
CA TRP A 273 -5.81 15.96 -13.65
C TRP A 273 -6.71 16.36 -14.84
N LYS A 274 -6.52 17.58 -15.30
CA LYS A 274 -6.87 18.19 -16.60
C LYS A 274 -5.66 19.10 -16.91
N ASP A 275 -5.03 19.10 -18.07
CA ASP A 275 -5.40 18.58 -19.40
C ASP A 275 -4.28 17.71 -19.99
#